data_AF-A0A7S4CPY2-F1
#
_entry.id   AF-A0A7S4CPY2-F1
#
_cell.length_a   1.000
_cell.length_b   1.000
_cell.length_c   1.000
_cell.angle_alpha   90.00
_cell.angle_beta   90.00
_cell.angle_gamma   90.00
#
_symmetry.space_group_name_H-M   'P 1'
#
loop_
_entity.id
_entity.type
_entity.pdbx_description
1 polymer ?
#
loop_
_entity_poly.entity_id
_entity_poly.type
_entity_poly.pdbx_seq_one_letter_code
_entity_poly.pdbx_strand_id
1 'polypeptide(L)'
;KTKSGMMNTHIIETTSFFNRTKVICEKAKCLSEAVGTHNHGTTAKISFLSSKAGRGTLFTHHQKTVSLDAPALDGSNRRRVIGFVGGIDLTNGRYDTPAHHLFSTLHTVHKDDFRQQIGGFDEKYGPRQPWHDCHSMVEGPVARDVVKNFEQRWRKEASSKNRGKLFDFDACKDM
;
A
#
# COMPACT_ATOMS: atom_id res chain seq x y z
N LYS A 1 -21.92 7.46 -14.71
CA LYS A 1 -21.74 6.06 -14.26
C LYS A 1 -20.27 5.70 -14.40
N THR A 2 -19.48 5.87 -13.34
CA THR A 2 -18.10 5.39 -13.27
C THR A 2 -18.13 3.87 -13.28
N LYS A 3 -17.47 3.26 -14.28
CA LYS A 3 -17.30 1.80 -14.32
C LYS A 3 -16.43 1.42 -13.13
N SER A 4 -17.02 0.78 -12.12
CA SER A 4 -16.27 0.18 -11.02
C SER A 4 -15.40 -0.93 -11.61
N GLY A 5 -14.10 -0.67 -11.71
CA GLY A 5 -13.12 -1.70 -12.02
C GLY A 5 -13.01 -2.67 -10.84
N MET A 6 -12.48 -3.86 -11.09
CA MET A 6 -12.20 -4.87 -10.05
C MET A 6 -11.21 -4.36 -9.00
N MET A 7 -10.50 -3.28 -9.30
CA MET A 7 -9.56 -2.56 -8.44
C MET A 7 -10.02 -1.09 -8.29
N ASN A 8 -10.78 -0.78 -7.25
CA ASN A 8 -11.07 0.60 -6.85
C ASN A 8 -9.87 1.18 -6.11
N THR A 9 -8.80 1.51 -6.84
CA THR A 9 -7.58 2.11 -6.28
C THR A 9 -7.52 3.62 -6.55
N HIS A 10 -7.22 4.41 -5.53
CA HIS A 10 -7.17 5.88 -5.59
C HIS A 10 -5.80 6.44 -6.02
N ILE A 11 -4.96 5.65 -6.71
CA ILE A 11 -3.54 5.95 -6.96
C ILE A 11 -3.34 7.32 -7.63
N ILE A 12 -4.20 7.67 -8.60
CA ILE A 12 -4.08 8.94 -9.35
C ILE A 12 -4.43 10.13 -8.46
N GLU A 13 -5.50 10.02 -7.69
CA GLU A 13 -5.99 11.05 -6.78
C GLU A 13 -4.97 11.29 -5.66
N THR A 14 -4.49 10.24 -5.01
CA THR A 14 -3.47 10.32 -3.95
C THR A 14 -2.18 10.96 -4.44
N THR A 15 -1.70 10.61 -5.64
CA THR A 15 -0.48 11.23 -6.18
C THR A 15 -0.69 12.71 -6.47
N SER A 16 -1.87 13.08 -6.97
CA SER A 16 -2.22 14.48 -7.25
C SER A 16 -2.31 15.30 -5.97
N PHE A 17 -2.89 14.73 -4.91
CA PHE A 17 -3.00 15.36 -3.59
C PHE A 17 -1.62 15.77 -3.04
N PHE A 18 -0.61 14.91 -3.15
CA PHE A 18 0.72 15.19 -2.59
C PHE A 18 1.64 16.03 -3.48
N ASN A 19 1.31 16.27 -4.74
CA ASN A 19 2.20 16.88 -5.75
C ASN A 19 2.75 18.27 -5.36
N ARG A 20 2.09 19.00 -4.45
CA ARG A 20 2.51 20.33 -3.97
C ARG A 20 2.84 20.36 -2.48
N THR A 21 3.11 19.20 -1.90
CA THR A 21 3.48 19.06 -0.49
C THR A 21 4.95 18.65 -0.36
N LYS A 22 5.45 18.55 0.88
CA LYS A 22 6.77 17.97 1.15
C LYS A 22 6.80 16.45 1.04
N VAL A 23 5.64 15.80 0.93
CA VAL A 23 5.52 14.33 0.81
C VAL A 23 5.95 13.91 -0.58
N ILE A 24 6.90 12.96 -0.66
CA ILE A 24 7.31 12.36 -1.93
C ILE A 24 6.44 11.13 -2.19
N CYS A 25 5.45 11.30 -3.06
CA CYS A 25 4.56 10.21 -3.48
C CYS A 25 4.98 9.68 -4.86
N GLU A 26 5.31 8.39 -4.94
CA GLU A 26 5.74 7.71 -6.17
C GLU A 26 4.77 6.61 -6.58
N LYS A 27 4.47 6.53 -7.88
CA LYS A 27 3.65 5.44 -8.45
C LYS A 27 4.54 4.27 -8.84
N ALA A 28 4.56 3.22 -8.03
CA ALA A 28 5.23 1.97 -8.35
C ALA A 28 4.51 1.21 -9.48
N LYS A 29 5.23 0.87 -10.56
CA LYS A 29 4.68 0.08 -11.68
C LYS A 29 5.06 -1.38 -11.50
N CYS A 30 4.06 -2.25 -11.46
CA CYS A 30 4.30 -3.69 -11.45
C CYS A 30 4.54 -4.17 -12.90
N LEU A 31 5.80 -4.22 -13.33
CA LEU A 31 6.17 -4.66 -14.68
C LEU A 31 6.11 -6.19 -14.78
N SER A 32 5.41 -6.70 -15.79
CA SER A 32 5.32 -8.14 -16.08
C SER A 32 6.62 -8.76 -16.59
N GLU A 33 7.66 -7.95 -16.84
CA GLU A 33 8.97 -8.41 -17.35
C GLU A 33 9.87 -9.02 -16.27
N ALA A 34 9.44 -9.04 -15.00
CA ALA A 34 10.27 -9.50 -13.88
C ALA A 34 10.36 -11.02 -13.69
N VAL A 35 9.67 -11.84 -14.51
CA VAL A 35 9.86 -13.31 -14.52
C VAL A 35 10.92 -13.66 -15.56
N GLY A 36 12.15 -13.23 -15.29
CA GLY A 36 13.34 -13.77 -15.95
C GLY A 36 13.84 -14.96 -15.14
N THR A 37 13.40 -16.17 -15.44
CA THR A 37 14.05 -17.37 -14.93
C THR A 37 15.48 -17.38 -15.47
N HIS A 38 16.47 -17.13 -14.61
CA HIS A 38 17.86 -17.48 -14.91
C HIS A 38 17.95 -19.01 -14.88
N ASN A 39 17.63 -19.65 -15.99
CA ASN A 39 18.07 -21.01 -16.29
C ASN A 39 18.35 -21.12 -17.79
N HIS A 40 19.43 -21.84 -18.09
CA HIS A 40 20.02 -22.00 -19.41
C HIS A 40 18.96 -22.41 -20.46
N GLY A 41 18.90 -21.66 -21.56
CA GLY A 41 18.18 -22.06 -22.77
C GLY A 41 16.69 -21.67 -22.79
N THR A 42 16.35 -20.80 -23.73
CA THR A 42 14.98 -20.47 -24.19
C THR A 42 14.21 -19.49 -23.30
N THR A 43 14.34 -18.20 -23.60
CA THR A 43 13.43 -17.15 -23.11
C THR A 43 12.04 -17.39 -23.69
N ALA A 44 11.16 -18.07 -22.95
CA ALA A 44 9.74 -18.05 -23.25
C ALA A 44 9.21 -16.64 -22.95
N LYS A 45 9.26 -15.77 -23.97
CA LYS A 45 8.48 -14.52 -23.96
C LYS A 45 7.03 -14.94 -23.83
N ILE A 46 6.45 -14.79 -22.64
CA ILE A 46 5.01 -14.86 -22.46
C ILE A 46 4.42 -13.62 -23.16
N SER A 47 4.35 -13.65 -24.48
CA SER A 47 3.59 -12.69 -25.27
C SER A 47 2.13 -13.12 -25.19
N PHE A 48 1.47 -12.83 -24.08
CA PHE A 48 0.01 -12.74 -24.14
C PHE A 48 -0.30 -11.63 -25.13
N LEU A 49 -0.94 -12.02 -26.23
CA LEU A 49 -1.37 -11.19 -27.34
C LEU A 49 -1.81 -9.81 -26.83
N SER A 50 -0.98 -8.81 -27.15
CA SER A 50 -1.34 -7.40 -27.09
C SER A 50 -2.48 -7.16 -28.09
N SER A 51 -3.69 -7.55 -27.73
CA SER A 51 -4.86 -6.88 -28.27
C SER A 51 -4.72 -5.41 -27.89
N LYS A 52 -4.86 -4.52 -28.87
CA LYS A 52 -4.70 -3.06 -28.76
C LYS A 52 -5.71 -2.38 -27.80
N ALA A 53 -6.30 -3.14 -26.87
CA ALA A 53 -7.31 -2.73 -25.91
C ALA A 53 -6.93 -3.22 -24.50
N GLY A 54 -5.88 -2.65 -23.91
CA GLY A 54 -5.59 -2.83 -22.49
C GLY A 54 -4.11 -2.95 -22.15
N ARG A 55 -3.39 -1.82 -22.11
CA ARG A 55 -2.09 -1.71 -21.42
C ARG A 55 -2.28 -1.74 -19.88
N GLY A 56 -3.01 -2.72 -19.37
CA GLY A 56 -3.13 -2.97 -17.94
C GLY A 56 -2.03 -3.92 -17.50
N THR A 57 -1.33 -3.60 -16.41
CA THR A 57 -0.44 -4.55 -15.74
C THR A 57 -1.29 -5.69 -15.16
N LEU A 58 -0.97 -6.95 -15.47
CA LEU A 58 -1.68 -8.12 -14.93
C LEU A 58 -1.40 -8.38 -13.45
N PHE A 59 -0.37 -7.71 -12.90
CA PHE A 59 0.09 -7.88 -11.52
C PHE A 59 0.02 -6.55 -10.76
N THR A 60 0.01 -6.64 -9.43
CA THR A 60 -0.05 -5.49 -8.53
C THR A 60 1.01 -5.63 -7.44
N HIS A 61 1.50 -4.50 -6.92
CA HIS A 61 2.19 -4.50 -5.63
C HIS A 61 1.14 -4.59 -4.53
N HIS A 62 1.03 -5.76 -3.91
CA HIS A 62 0.00 -6.03 -2.90
C HIS A 62 0.50 -5.89 -1.44
N GLN A 63 1.75 -5.46 -1.26
CA GLN A 63 2.34 -5.21 0.06
C GLN A 63 1.65 -3.99 0.73
N LYS A 64 1.22 -4.14 1.98
CA LYS A 64 0.80 -3.04 2.85
C LYS A 64 1.80 -2.92 3.99
N THR A 65 2.59 -1.86 3.96
CA THR A 65 3.64 -1.65 4.95
C THR A 65 3.74 -0.18 5.36
N VAL A 66 3.96 0.07 6.64
CA VAL A 66 4.33 1.40 7.18
C VAL A 66 5.61 1.24 7.99
N SER A 67 6.55 2.18 7.87
CA SER A 67 7.78 2.20 8.66
C SER A 67 8.04 3.60 9.17
N LEU A 68 8.37 3.70 10.45
CA LEU A 68 8.47 4.96 11.19
C LEU A 68 9.64 4.90 12.16
N ASP A 69 10.20 6.06 12.49
CA ASP A 69 11.06 6.20 13.65
C ASP A 69 10.24 6.58 14.89
N ALA A 70 10.54 5.92 16.01
CA ALA A 70 9.87 6.08 17.30
C ALA A 70 10.93 6.38 18.39
N PRO A 71 10.56 7.02 19.52
CA PRO A 71 11.48 7.19 20.64
C PRO A 71 12.06 5.85 21.11
N ALA A 72 13.26 5.80 21.65
CA ALA A 72 13.78 4.58 22.30
C ALA A 72 12.97 4.23 23.56
N LEU A 73 12.96 2.96 23.96
CA LEU A 73 12.23 2.49 25.16
C LEU A 73 12.92 2.85 26.48
N ASP A 74 14.19 3.21 26.44
CA ASP A 74 15.03 3.49 27.61
C ASP A 74 14.96 4.95 28.08
N GLY A 75 14.07 5.77 27.49
CA GLY A 75 13.95 7.20 27.81
C GLY A 75 15.12 8.06 27.32
N SER A 76 16.07 7.49 26.57
CA SER A 76 17.12 8.26 25.92
C SER A 76 16.57 9.05 24.74
N ASN A 77 17.34 10.04 24.25
CA ASN A 77 16.99 10.79 23.03
C ASN A 77 17.24 9.99 21.73
N ARG A 78 17.49 8.68 21.83
CA ARG A 78 17.68 7.82 20.67
C ARG A 78 16.35 7.46 20.02
N ARG A 79 16.41 7.04 18.76
CA ARG A 79 15.26 6.64 17.96
C ARG A 79 15.39 5.17 17.60
N ARG A 80 14.28 4.44 17.57
CA ARG A 80 14.19 3.06 17.05
C ARG A 80 13.29 3.04 15.82
N VAL A 81 13.42 2.02 14.99
CA VAL A 81 12.49 1.78 13.88
C VAL A 81 11.36 0.87 14.35
N ILE A 82 10.14 1.21 13.97
CA ILE A 82 8.97 0.33 14.06
C ILE A 82 8.40 0.09 12.65
N GLY A 83 7.90 -1.12 12.42
CA GLY A 83 7.29 -1.52 11.15
C GLY A 83 5.87 -2.00 11.35
N PHE A 84 5.03 -1.83 10.34
CA PHE A 84 3.69 -2.41 10.29
C PHE A 84 3.56 -3.20 9.00
N VAL A 85 3.01 -4.41 9.08
CA VAL A 85 2.75 -5.30 7.95
C VAL A 85 1.44 -6.05 8.16
N GLY A 86 0.65 -6.26 7.11
CA GLY A 86 -0.62 -6.99 7.20
C GLY A 86 -1.53 -6.84 5.97
N GLY A 87 -2.83 -7.09 6.16
CA GLY A 87 -3.84 -7.02 5.09
C GLY A 87 -4.50 -5.64 4.91
N ILE A 88 -4.45 -4.81 5.94
CA ILE A 88 -5.12 -3.50 5.96
C ILE A 88 -4.35 -2.45 5.14
N ASP A 89 -4.95 -1.99 4.03
CA ASP A 89 -4.53 -0.79 3.29
C ASP A 89 -5.00 0.50 3.98
N LEU A 90 -4.22 1.58 3.92
CA LEU A 90 -4.66 2.93 4.33
C LEU A 90 -5.55 3.56 3.25
N THR A 91 -6.81 3.14 3.21
CA THR A 91 -7.81 3.59 2.22
C THR A 91 -9.23 3.34 2.73
N ASN A 92 -10.22 3.85 2.01
CA ASN A 92 -11.62 3.84 2.41
C ASN A 92 -12.19 2.42 2.63
N GLY A 93 -13.06 2.29 3.62
CA GLY A 93 -13.84 1.09 3.95
C GLY A 93 -13.00 -0.03 4.55
N ARG A 94 -11.90 0.30 5.21
CA ARG A 94 -11.02 -0.63 5.94
C ARG A 94 -11.13 -0.46 7.46
N TYR A 95 -11.55 0.72 7.92
CA TYR A 95 -11.82 0.93 9.33
C TYR A 95 -13.01 0.06 9.77
N ASP A 96 -12.85 -0.68 10.87
CA ASP A 96 -13.92 -1.44 11.48
C ASP A 96 -13.55 -1.81 12.93
N THR A 97 -14.52 -2.40 13.64
CA THR A 97 -14.31 -3.01 14.95
C THR A 97 -14.77 -4.48 14.91
N PRO A 98 -14.38 -5.33 15.87
CA PRO A 98 -14.85 -6.73 15.90
C PRO A 98 -16.39 -6.88 15.94
N ALA A 99 -17.13 -5.84 16.31
CA ALA A 99 -18.59 -5.84 16.30
C ALA A 99 -19.19 -5.84 14.89
N HIS A 100 -18.42 -5.44 13.85
CA HIS A 100 -18.79 -5.51 12.43
C HIS A 100 -20.21 -5.00 12.13
N HIS A 101 -20.53 -3.83 12.67
CA HIS A 101 -21.87 -3.25 12.55
C HIS A 101 -22.30 -3.04 11.10
N LEU A 102 -23.46 -3.61 10.74
CA LEU A 102 -24.05 -3.49 9.40
C LEU A 102 -24.77 -2.14 9.18
N PHE A 103 -25.42 -1.62 10.22
CA PHE A 103 -26.33 -0.46 10.12
C PHE A 103 -26.06 0.65 11.14
N SER A 104 -25.75 0.31 12.40
CA SER A 104 -25.69 1.27 13.51
C SER A 104 -24.60 2.33 13.37
N THR A 105 -23.62 2.12 12.50
CA THR A 105 -22.48 3.03 12.29
C THR A 105 -22.57 3.85 11.00
N LEU A 106 -23.63 3.67 10.20
CA LEU A 106 -23.78 4.34 8.89
C LEU A 106 -23.81 5.87 9.00
N HIS A 107 -24.29 6.41 10.11
CA HIS A 107 -24.35 7.86 10.33
C HIS A 107 -23.30 8.38 11.31
N THR A 108 -22.32 7.54 11.67
CA THR A 108 -21.23 7.89 12.57
C THR A 108 -19.89 7.67 11.87
N VAL A 109 -19.10 6.68 12.32
CA VAL A 109 -17.74 6.42 11.83
C VAL A 109 -17.69 5.97 10.36
N HIS A 110 -18.79 5.47 9.80
CA HIS A 110 -18.87 5.04 8.39
C HIS A 110 -19.68 5.99 7.50
N LYS A 111 -20.03 7.20 7.96
CA LYS A 111 -20.85 8.14 7.18
C LYS A 111 -20.17 8.56 5.88
N ASP A 112 -18.90 8.92 5.96
CA ASP A 112 -18.09 9.35 4.81
C ASP A 112 -17.14 8.22 4.33
N ASP A 113 -17.38 7.00 4.83
CA ASP A 113 -16.58 5.81 4.54
C ASP A 113 -17.45 4.58 4.26
N PHE A 114 -18.64 4.80 3.69
CA PHE A 114 -19.54 3.71 3.32
C PHE A 114 -18.94 2.86 2.21
N ARG A 115 -18.89 1.55 2.44
CA ARG A 115 -18.42 0.57 1.46
C ARG A 115 -19.37 -0.59 1.34
N GLN A 116 -19.75 -0.90 0.11
CA GLN A 116 -20.57 -2.05 -0.24
C GLN A 116 -20.31 -2.42 -1.70
N GLN A 117 -19.83 -3.64 -1.94
CA GLN A 117 -19.49 -4.12 -3.28
C GLN A 117 -20.68 -4.75 -4.00
N ILE A 118 -21.70 -5.20 -3.25
CA ILE A 118 -22.94 -5.75 -3.80
C ILE A 118 -23.90 -4.61 -4.09
N GLY A 119 -24.34 -4.47 -5.34
CA GLY A 119 -25.28 -3.41 -5.72
C GLY A 119 -26.64 -3.54 -5.04
N GLY A 120 -27.39 -2.43 -4.97
CA GLY A 120 -28.75 -2.40 -4.41
C GLY A 120 -28.85 -1.87 -2.98
N PHE A 121 -27.73 -1.45 -2.39
CA PHE A 121 -27.68 -0.84 -1.07
C PHE A 121 -27.09 0.57 -1.15
N ASP A 122 -27.49 1.43 -0.22
CA ASP A 122 -27.03 2.81 -0.13
C ASP A 122 -26.53 3.14 1.27
N GLU A 123 -25.77 4.23 1.38
CA GLU A 123 -25.20 4.70 2.65
C GLU A 123 -26.25 5.15 3.67
N LYS A 124 -27.47 5.45 3.22
CA LYS A 124 -28.55 5.93 4.09
C LYS A 124 -29.23 4.78 4.83
N TYR A 125 -29.40 3.62 4.18
CA TYR A 125 -30.14 2.49 4.73
C TYR A 125 -29.29 1.23 4.95
N GLY A 126 -28.12 1.13 4.29
CA GLY A 126 -27.22 -0.01 4.37
C GLY A 126 -27.79 -1.31 3.78
N PRO A 127 -27.24 -2.48 4.18
CA PRO A 127 -26.07 -2.64 5.04
C PRO A 127 -24.78 -2.22 4.33
N ARG A 128 -23.82 -1.70 5.10
CA ARG A 128 -22.43 -1.67 4.63
C ARG A 128 -21.86 -3.09 4.57
N GLN A 129 -20.73 -3.27 3.89
CA GLN A 129 -19.91 -4.47 3.91
C GLN A 129 -18.84 -4.33 5.00
N PRO A 130 -18.92 -5.06 6.14
CA PRO A 130 -17.89 -5.03 7.17
C PRO A 130 -16.53 -5.47 6.67
N TRP A 131 -15.47 -5.06 7.39
CA TRP A 131 -14.10 -5.39 7.06
C TRP A 131 -13.46 -6.17 8.21
N HIS A 132 -13.33 -7.48 8.03
CA HIS A 132 -12.57 -8.34 8.95
C HIS A 132 -11.18 -8.59 8.38
N ASP A 133 -10.14 -8.21 9.12
CA ASP A 133 -8.76 -8.27 8.64
C ASP A 133 -7.78 -8.26 9.82
N CYS A 134 -6.51 -8.57 9.55
CA CYS A 134 -5.42 -8.61 10.53
C CYS A 134 -4.25 -7.73 10.09
N HIS A 135 -3.60 -7.12 11.08
CA HIS A 135 -2.39 -6.34 10.88
C HIS A 135 -1.46 -6.51 12.09
N SER A 136 -0.17 -6.33 11.88
CA SER A 136 0.84 -6.49 12.93
C SER A 136 1.76 -5.28 13.00
N MET A 137 2.16 -4.92 14.21
CA MET A 137 3.31 -4.05 14.47
C MET A 137 4.51 -4.95 14.79
N VAL A 138 5.66 -4.65 14.21
CA VAL A 138 6.92 -5.34 14.45
C VAL A 138 7.97 -4.35 14.96
N GLU A 139 8.75 -4.78 15.94
CA GLU A 139 9.80 -3.97 16.58
C GLU A 139 11.10 -4.78 16.68
N GLY A 140 12.21 -4.07 16.93
CA GLY A 140 13.54 -4.69 16.98
C GLY A 140 14.13 -4.91 15.57
N PRO A 141 15.11 -5.82 15.43
CA PRO A 141 15.83 -5.99 14.17
C PRO A 141 14.95 -6.26 12.94
N VAL A 142 13.85 -6.99 13.10
CA VAL A 142 12.90 -7.30 12.01
C VAL A 142 12.23 -6.05 11.42
N ALA A 143 12.06 -4.98 12.20
CA ALA A 143 11.51 -3.73 11.69
C ALA A 143 12.43 -3.09 10.62
N ARG A 144 13.75 -3.31 10.73
CA ARG A 144 14.72 -2.87 9.71
C ARG A 144 14.58 -3.65 8.41
N ASP A 145 14.11 -4.90 8.45
CA ASP A 145 13.90 -5.68 7.24
C ASP A 145 12.69 -5.17 6.44
N VAL A 146 11.65 -4.67 7.12
CA VAL A 146 10.52 -3.98 6.48
C VAL A 146 11.00 -2.72 5.75
N VAL A 147 11.86 -1.93 6.40
CA VAL A 147 12.50 -0.76 5.78
C VAL A 147 13.35 -1.17 4.60
N LYS A 148 14.25 -2.15 4.74
CA LYS A 148 15.10 -2.64 3.66
C LYS A 148 14.30 -3.10 2.44
N ASN A 149 13.17 -3.79 2.63
CA ASN A 149 12.25 -4.13 1.54
C ASN A 149 11.73 -2.87 0.82
N PHE A 150 11.33 -1.83 1.56
CA PHE A 150 10.94 -0.55 0.96
C PHE A 150 12.09 0.10 0.19
N GLU A 151 13.31 0.15 0.76
CA GLU A 151 14.45 0.79 0.11
C GLU A 151 14.86 0.08 -1.19
N GLN A 152 14.89 -1.25 -1.19
CA GLN A 152 15.22 -2.05 -2.38
C GLN A 152 14.25 -1.73 -3.51
N ARG A 153 12.95 -1.68 -3.20
CA ARG A 153 11.91 -1.29 -4.16
C ARG A 153 12.03 0.15 -4.61
N TRP A 154 12.28 1.08 -3.68
CA TRP A 154 12.51 2.49 -4.01
C TRP A 154 13.66 2.66 -4.99
N ARG A 155 14.82 2.04 -4.71
CA ARG A 155 16.01 2.10 -5.57
C ARG A 155 15.71 1.57 -6.98
N LYS A 156 14.88 0.52 -7.09
CA LYS A 156 14.50 -0.09 -8.37
C LYS A 156 13.42 0.68 -9.14
N GLU A 157 12.39 1.16 -8.46
CA GLU A 157 11.11 1.58 -9.05
C GLU A 157 10.89 3.10 -8.99
N ALA A 158 11.54 3.84 -8.08
CA ALA A 158 11.35 5.28 -7.98
C ALA A 158 11.87 6.01 -9.23
N SER A 159 11.23 7.13 -9.54
CA SER A 159 11.66 8.01 -10.63
C SER A 159 13.11 8.46 -10.41
N SER A 160 13.83 8.72 -11.51
CA SER A 160 15.21 9.25 -11.45
C SER A 160 15.32 10.50 -10.58
N LYS A 161 14.28 11.34 -10.57
CA LYS A 161 14.17 12.56 -9.76
C LYS A 161 14.22 12.29 -8.25
N ASN A 162 13.69 11.17 -7.78
CA ASN A 162 13.49 10.91 -6.36
C ASN A 162 14.32 9.74 -5.82
N ARG A 163 14.98 8.95 -6.68
CA ARG A 163 15.79 7.79 -6.30
C ARG A 163 16.86 8.11 -5.23
N GLY A 164 17.47 9.30 -5.30
CA GLY A 164 18.50 9.75 -4.34
C GLY A 164 17.98 10.43 -3.07
N LYS A 165 16.66 10.43 -2.83
CA LYS A 165 16.04 11.13 -1.67
C LYS A 165 15.70 10.20 -0.51
N LEU A 166 16.18 8.96 -0.55
CA LEU A 166 15.97 8.01 0.53
C LEU A 166 16.89 8.37 1.71
N PHE A 167 16.35 8.37 2.91
CA PHE A 167 17.14 8.54 4.13
C PHE A 167 18.05 7.32 4.30
N ASP A 168 19.35 7.57 4.49
CA ASP A 168 20.31 6.50 4.71
C ASP A 168 20.32 6.10 6.20
N PHE A 169 19.65 4.99 6.52
CA PHE A 169 19.58 4.46 7.87
C PHE A 169 20.93 3.89 8.37
N ASP A 170 21.84 3.52 7.46
CA ASP A 170 23.15 2.96 7.81
C ASP A 170 24.20 4.06 8.03
N ALA A 171 23.99 5.25 7.46
CA ALA A 171 24.79 6.44 7.74
C ALA A 171 24.55 7.01 9.16
N CYS A 172 23.39 6.73 9.76
CA CYS A 172 23.07 7.11 11.14
C CYS A 172 23.55 6.03 12.12
N LYS A 173 24.82 6.11 12.51
CA LYS A 173 25.46 5.18 13.47
C LYS A 173 24.90 5.26 14.90
N ASP A 174 24.02 6.22 15.17
CA ASP A 174 23.52 6.55 16.52
C ASP A 174 22.05 6.13 16.77
N MET A 175 21.45 5.28 15.92
CA MET A 175 20.12 4.66 16.15
C MET A 175 20.21 3.34 16.92
#